data_AF-A0A9D2EFN5-F1
#
_entry.id   AF-A0A9D2EFN5-F1
#
_cell.length_a   1.000
_cell.length_b   1.000
_cell.length_c   1.000
_cell.angle_alpha   90.00
_cell.angle_beta   90.00
_cell.angle_gamma   90.00
#
_symmetry.space_group_name_H-M   'P 1'
#
loop_
_entity.id
_entity.type
_entity.pdbx_description
1 polymer ?
#
loop_
_entity_poly.entity_id
_entity_poly.type
_entity_poly.pdbx_seq_one_letter_code
_entity_poly.pdbx_strand_id
1 'polypeptide(L)'
;MMTPTVAASRLRTRRRLGAALWLVQPLYLVVELVAASMSTAPYSLLHHTISDLGATTCTTIGYPSQDVAVCSPAHLAVNASFVLFGVAMAVGALLLRPWLPRSRWSTAAVVLWVVAGMSSIGSGLTPLDQLLELHAMVSTPGIVLSGVATALTGAALLRSWAQHWWWLVLVGAINALAGALMVVRLEVQWGGLIERIALWPSFVVCAVVAVAVLGRRSAGALPTA
;
A
#
# COMPACT_ATOMS: atom_id res chain seq x y z
N MET A 1 -2.26 36.74 -8.59
CA MET A 1 -0.85 36.48 -8.21
C MET A 1 -0.80 36.21 -6.71
N MET A 2 -0.33 35.04 -6.27
CA MET A 2 -0.13 34.77 -4.84
C MET A 2 1.19 35.39 -4.37
N THR A 3 1.22 35.95 -3.16
CA THR A 3 2.48 36.43 -2.56
C THR A 3 3.42 35.25 -2.27
N PRO A 4 4.75 35.45 -2.34
CA PRO A 4 5.76 34.40 -2.17
C PRO A 4 5.61 33.61 -0.84
N THR A 5 5.17 34.28 0.21
CA THR A 5 4.94 33.71 1.54
C THR A 5 3.77 32.73 1.58
N VAL A 6 2.67 33.04 0.88
CA VAL A 6 1.50 32.16 0.75
C VAL A 6 1.85 30.91 -0.04
N ALA A 7 2.60 31.03 -1.14
CA ALA A 7 3.06 29.88 -1.92
C ALA A 7 3.96 28.93 -1.10
N ALA A 8 4.91 29.47 -0.35
CA ALA A 8 5.79 28.69 0.53
C ALA A 8 5.05 27.98 1.66
N SER A 9 4.02 28.63 2.24
CA SER A 9 3.17 28.02 3.27
C SER A 9 2.38 26.82 2.72
N ARG A 10 1.77 26.96 1.53
CA ARG A 10 1.01 25.89 0.86
C ARG A 10 1.89 24.69 0.53
N LEU A 11 3.12 24.90 0.05
CA LEU A 11 4.07 23.82 -0.22
C LEU A 11 4.45 23.08 1.07
N ARG A 12 4.70 23.79 2.17
CA ARG A 12 4.96 23.16 3.47
C ARG A 12 3.77 22.34 3.96
N THR A 13 2.55 22.85 3.84
CA THR A 13 1.32 22.13 4.21
C THR A 13 1.13 20.88 3.35
N ARG A 14 1.29 20.98 2.02
CA ARG A 14 1.19 19.82 1.11
C ARG A 14 2.22 18.74 1.45
N ARG A 15 3.46 19.12 1.75
CA ARG A 15 4.52 18.17 2.16
C ARG A 15 4.16 17.46 3.46
N ARG A 16 3.73 18.21 4.48
CA ARG A 16 3.36 17.66 5.79
C ARG A 16 2.15 16.73 5.68
N LEU A 17 1.13 17.13 4.93
CA LEU A 17 -0.06 16.31 4.70
C LEU A 17 0.29 15.02 3.95
N GLY A 18 1.02 15.11 2.83
CA GLY A 18 1.46 13.93 2.08
C GLY A 18 2.31 12.98 2.93
N ALA A 19 3.22 13.52 3.73
CA ALA A 19 4.03 12.73 4.64
C ALA A 19 3.19 12.08 5.75
N ALA A 20 2.23 12.81 6.34
CA ALA A 20 1.33 12.27 7.35
C ALA A 20 0.50 11.09 6.80
N LEU A 21 -0.07 11.24 5.59
CA LEU A 21 -0.84 10.17 4.92
C LEU A 21 -0.02 8.91 4.65
N TRP A 22 1.28 9.05 4.40
CA TRP A 22 2.20 7.92 4.21
C TRP A 22 2.76 7.37 5.53
N LEU A 23 2.94 8.21 6.55
CA LEU A 23 3.39 7.79 7.88
C LEU A 23 2.38 6.92 8.61
N VAL A 24 1.07 7.14 8.38
CA VAL A 24 0.03 6.32 9.01
C VAL A 24 -0.12 4.93 8.38
N GLN A 25 0.39 4.71 7.16
CA GLN A 25 0.20 3.46 6.39
C GLN A 25 0.48 2.17 7.18
N PRO A 26 1.53 2.07 8.03
CA PRO A 26 1.77 0.86 8.82
C PRO A 26 0.66 0.49 9.80
N LEU A 27 -0.22 1.44 10.18
CA LEU A 27 -1.39 1.15 11.03
C LEU A 27 -2.39 0.19 10.36
N TYR A 28 -2.33 0.05 9.02
CA TYR A 28 -3.09 -0.97 8.30
C TYR A 28 -2.82 -2.38 8.86
N LEU A 29 -1.56 -2.72 9.16
CA LEU A 29 -1.18 -4.02 9.73
C LEU A 29 -1.80 -4.21 11.12
N VAL A 30 -1.93 -3.14 11.90
CA VAL A 30 -2.56 -3.21 13.23
C VAL A 30 -4.05 -3.51 13.08
N VAL A 31 -4.74 -2.88 12.13
CA VAL A 31 -6.16 -3.17 11.85
C VAL A 31 -6.35 -4.63 11.47
N GLU A 32 -5.51 -5.15 10.58
CA GLU A 32 -5.53 -6.56 10.19
C GLU A 32 -5.32 -7.49 11.39
N LEU A 33 -4.24 -7.31 12.16
CA LEU A 33 -3.89 -8.22 13.25
C LEU A 33 -4.95 -8.19 14.37
N VAL A 34 -5.55 -7.03 14.64
CA VAL A 34 -6.67 -6.92 15.57
C VAL A 34 -7.90 -7.64 15.01
N ALA A 35 -8.26 -7.43 13.75
CA ALA A 35 -9.38 -8.13 13.11
C ALA A 35 -9.18 -9.65 13.10
N ALA A 36 -7.96 -10.12 12.83
CA ALA A 36 -7.58 -11.53 12.90
C ALA A 36 -7.81 -12.12 14.30
N SER A 37 -7.45 -11.37 15.35
CA SER A 37 -7.68 -11.79 16.74
C SER A 37 -9.16 -11.83 17.14
N MET A 38 -10.01 -11.11 16.41
CA MET A 38 -11.45 -11.04 16.63
C MET A 38 -12.24 -12.01 15.75
N SER A 39 -11.59 -12.70 14.79
CA SER A 39 -12.25 -13.69 13.95
C SER A 39 -12.83 -14.82 14.80
N THR A 40 -14.09 -15.15 14.55
CA THR A 40 -14.76 -16.28 15.24
C THR A 40 -14.70 -17.56 14.42
N ALA A 41 -14.40 -17.47 13.12
CA ALA A 41 -13.95 -18.60 12.32
C ALA A 41 -12.44 -18.85 12.53
N PRO A 42 -11.95 -20.11 12.41
CA PRO A 42 -10.52 -20.40 12.48
C PRO A 42 -9.74 -19.56 11.47
N TYR A 43 -8.80 -18.76 11.96
CA TYR A 43 -7.99 -17.87 11.14
C TYR A 43 -6.50 -18.11 11.35
N SER A 44 -5.74 -18.06 10.27
CA SER A 44 -4.29 -18.24 10.26
C SER A 44 -3.68 -17.26 9.29
N LEU A 45 -2.72 -16.45 9.77
CA LEU A 45 -1.95 -15.50 8.96
C LEU A 45 -1.16 -16.18 7.83
N LEU A 46 -0.99 -17.50 7.93
CA LEU A 46 -0.24 -18.29 6.97
C LEU A 46 -1.12 -18.72 5.79
N HIS A 47 -2.33 -19.19 6.10
CA HIS A 47 -3.21 -19.86 5.17
C HIS A 47 -4.29 -18.92 4.62
N HIS A 48 -4.80 -18.02 5.46
CA HIS A 48 -5.95 -17.17 5.15
C HIS A 48 -5.52 -15.78 4.72
N THR A 49 -6.20 -15.28 3.70
CA THR A 49 -5.97 -13.95 3.15
C THR A 49 -6.40 -12.87 4.15
N ILE A 50 -5.84 -11.68 4.00
CA ILE A 50 -6.27 -10.47 4.70
C ILE A 50 -7.72 -10.17 4.30
N SER A 51 -8.08 -10.38 3.03
CA SER A 51 -9.43 -10.17 2.51
C SER A 51 -10.49 -11.08 3.12
N ASP A 52 -10.13 -12.28 3.63
CA ASP A 52 -11.05 -13.14 4.39
C ASP A 52 -11.61 -12.43 5.63
N LEU A 53 -10.81 -11.56 6.26
CA LEU A 53 -11.26 -10.75 7.40
C LEU A 53 -12.22 -9.64 6.98
N GLY A 54 -12.36 -9.36 5.69
CA GLY A 54 -13.33 -8.44 5.11
C GLY A 54 -14.70 -9.07 4.83
N ALA A 55 -14.88 -10.37 5.08
CA ALA A 55 -16.15 -11.05 4.85
C ALA A 55 -17.28 -10.47 5.72
N THR A 56 -18.37 -10.06 5.07
CA THR A 56 -19.51 -9.39 5.72
C THR A 56 -20.52 -10.33 6.34
N THR A 57 -20.48 -11.61 5.97
CA THR A 57 -21.33 -12.67 6.52
C THR A 57 -20.48 -13.82 7.05
N CYS A 58 -21.06 -14.62 7.95
CA CYS A 58 -20.45 -15.86 8.41
C CYS A 58 -20.86 -16.97 7.46
N THR A 59 -19.91 -17.41 6.63
CA THR A 59 -20.17 -18.30 5.49
C THR A 59 -18.91 -19.10 5.13
N THR A 60 -18.99 -19.92 4.08
CA THR A 60 -17.85 -20.59 3.47
C THR A 60 -17.64 -20.03 2.07
N ILE A 61 -16.47 -19.44 1.82
CA ILE A 61 -16.08 -18.93 0.51
C ILE A 61 -15.45 -20.07 -0.28
N GLY A 62 -16.02 -20.41 -1.44
CA GLY A 62 -15.45 -21.39 -2.36
C GLY A 62 -14.36 -20.76 -3.21
N TYR A 63 -13.10 -20.82 -2.75
CA TYR A 63 -11.97 -20.47 -3.61
C TYR A 63 -11.68 -21.61 -4.59
N PRO A 64 -11.05 -21.33 -5.74
CA PRO A 64 -10.66 -22.37 -6.69
C PRO A 64 -9.78 -23.49 -6.10
N SER A 65 -9.06 -23.21 -5.02
CA SER A 65 -8.12 -24.15 -4.39
C SER A 65 -8.63 -24.84 -3.13
N GLN A 66 -9.53 -24.22 -2.39
CA GLN A 66 -10.13 -24.77 -1.17
C GLN A 66 -11.32 -23.93 -0.72
N ASP A 67 -12.21 -24.56 0.03
CA ASP A 67 -13.26 -23.86 0.76
C ASP A 67 -12.69 -23.22 2.03
N VAL A 68 -13.05 -21.97 2.29
CA VAL A 68 -12.58 -21.20 3.46
C VAL A 68 -13.77 -20.73 4.28
N ALA A 69 -13.87 -21.23 5.52
CA ALA A 69 -14.86 -20.74 6.48
C ALA A 69 -14.45 -19.36 7.01
N VAL A 70 -15.35 -18.38 6.92
CA VAL A 70 -15.13 -17.00 7.35
C VAL A 70 -16.23 -16.55 8.29
N CYS A 71 -15.86 -15.77 9.31
CA CYS A 71 -16.79 -15.06 10.20
C CYS A 71 -15.99 -13.96 10.91
N SER A 72 -16.10 -12.73 10.41
CA SER A 72 -15.28 -11.60 10.85
C SER A 72 -16.14 -10.49 11.46
N PRO A 73 -16.30 -10.45 12.80
CA PRO A 73 -17.01 -9.36 13.48
C PRO A 73 -16.42 -7.96 13.19
N ALA A 74 -15.14 -7.89 12.83
CA ALA A 74 -14.43 -6.64 12.55
C ALA A 74 -14.40 -6.30 11.04
N HIS A 75 -15.21 -6.96 10.20
CA HIS A 75 -15.19 -6.79 8.74
C HIS A 75 -15.31 -5.33 8.29
N LEU A 76 -16.09 -4.51 9.01
CA LEU A 76 -16.25 -3.10 8.69
C LEU A 76 -14.94 -2.33 8.88
N ALA A 77 -14.18 -2.63 9.94
CA ALA A 77 -12.89 -2.01 10.18
C ALA A 77 -11.89 -2.40 9.09
N VAL A 78 -11.87 -3.67 8.67
CA VAL A 78 -11.01 -4.17 7.58
C VAL A 78 -11.37 -3.50 6.25
N ASN A 79 -12.63 -3.55 5.84
CA ASN A 79 -13.07 -2.98 4.57
C ASN A 79 -12.91 -1.46 4.52
N ALA A 80 -13.23 -0.76 5.62
CA ALA A 80 -12.96 0.67 5.72
C ALA A 80 -11.45 0.97 5.69
N SER A 81 -10.61 0.12 6.28
CA SER A 81 -9.15 0.30 6.21
C SER A 81 -8.65 0.22 4.77
N PHE A 82 -9.11 -0.74 3.96
CA PHE A 82 -8.74 -0.79 2.54
C PHE A 82 -9.03 0.53 1.81
N VAL A 83 -10.23 1.10 2.05
CA VAL A 83 -10.61 2.38 1.46
C VAL A 83 -9.76 3.54 1.99
N LEU A 84 -9.68 3.71 3.31
CA LEU A 84 -9.00 4.86 3.93
C LEU A 84 -7.49 4.86 3.66
N PHE A 85 -6.85 3.70 3.81
CA PHE A 85 -5.42 3.57 3.54
C PHE A 85 -5.11 3.62 2.04
N GLY A 86 -5.99 3.10 1.18
CA GLY A 86 -5.91 3.26 -0.28
C GLY A 86 -5.97 4.72 -0.72
N VAL A 87 -6.92 5.51 -0.16
CA VAL A 87 -7.00 6.96 -0.37
C VAL A 87 -5.72 7.64 0.11
N ALA A 88 -5.29 7.36 1.34
CA ALA A 88 -4.09 7.96 1.91
C ALA A 88 -2.83 7.60 1.10
N MET A 89 -2.75 6.40 0.55
CA MET A 89 -1.64 5.94 -0.29
C MET A 89 -1.59 6.74 -1.59
N ALA A 90 -2.71 6.81 -2.32
CA ALA A 90 -2.80 7.52 -3.60
C ALA A 90 -2.60 9.04 -3.43
N VAL A 91 -3.32 9.66 -2.50
CA VAL A 91 -3.22 11.11 -2.24
C VAL A 91 -1.84 11.47 -1.69
N GLY A 92 -1.28 10.66 -0.79
CA GLY A 92 0.07 10.86 -0.27
C GLY A 92 1.12 10.81 -1.39
N ALA A 93 1.01 9.89 -2.35
CA ALA A 93 1.92 9.78 -3.48
C ALA A 93 1.90 11.06 -4.34
N LEU A 94 0.70 11.53 -4.68
CA LEU A 94 0.49 12.74 -5.47
C LEU A 94 1.01 13.99 -4.75
N LEU A 95 0.75 14.08 -3.44
CA LEU A 95 1.23 15.19 -2.63
C LEU A 95 2.76 15.16 -2.52
N LEU A 96 3.39 14.00 -2.31
CA LEU A 96 4.85 13.89 -2.11
C LEU A 96 5.68 14.02 -3.41
N ARG A 97 5.06 13.86 -4.58
CA ARG A 97 5.71 13.92 -5.90
C ARG A 97 6.68 15.10 -6.12
N PRO A 98 6.42 16.34 -5.67
CA PRO A 98 7.36 17.46 -5.83
C PRO A 98 8.66 17.33 -5.03
N TRP A 99 8.67 16.47 -3.99
CA TRP A 99 9.82 16.27 -3.10
C TRP A 99 10.61 14.99 -3.38
N LEU A 100 10.11 14.14 -4.29
CA LEU A 100 10.86 13.01 -4.82
C LEU A 100 11.83 13.47 -5.93
N PRO A 101 12.88 12.67 -6.26
CA PRO A 101 13.77 12.99 -7.37
C PRO A 101 13.01 13.33 -8.65
N ARG A 102 13.48 14.32 -9.42
CA ARG A 102 12.92 14.60 -10.76
C ARG A 102 13.42 13.55 -11.75
N SER A 103 12.71 12.44 -11.84
CA SER A 103 13.06 11.33 -12.74
C SER A 103 11.82 10.64 -13.29
N ARG A 104 11.95 9.95 -14.44
CA ARG A 104 10.88 9.09 -14.98
C ARG A 104 10.49 7.98 -14.01
N TRP A 105 11.43 7.49 -13.22
CA TRP A 105 11.23 6.46 -12.20
C TRP A 105 10.30 6.95 -11.09
N SER A 106 10.50 8.18 -10.60
CA SER A 106 9.62 8.79 -9.59
C SER A 106 8.21 9.03 -10.14
N THR A 107 8.08 9.47 -11.39
CA THR A 107 6.77 9.66 -12.01
C THR A 107 6.03 8.32 -12.16
N ALA A 108 6.70 7.29 -12.67
CA ALA A 108 6.13 5.96 -12.80
C ALA A 108 5.74 5.38 -11.42
N ALA A 109 6.62 5.50 -10.41
CA ALA A 109 6.33 5.06 -9.05
C ALA A 109 5.07 5.73 -8.48
N VAL A 110 4.91 7.04 -8.66
CA VAL A 110 3.72 7.76 -8.18
C VAL A 110 2.45 7.30 -8.89
N VAL A 111 2.49 7.07 -10.21
CA VAL A 111 1.35 6.50 -10.94
C VAL A 111 0.99 5.12 -10.40
N LEU A 112 1.97 4.25 -10.18
CA LEU A 112 1.73 2.90 -9.65
C LEU A 112 1.21 2.92 -8.20
N TRP A 113 1.69 3.83 -7.34
CA TRP A 113 1.14 4.02 -6.01
C TRP A 113 -0.32 4.50 -6.03
N VAL A 114 -0.68 5.36 -6.99
CA VAL A 114 -2.07 5.77 -7.18
C VAL A 114 -2.93 4.59 -7.62
N VAL A 115 -2.49 3.81 -8.60
CA VAL A 115 -3.21 2.60 -9.06
C VAL A 115 -3.36 1.58 -7.93
N ALA A 116 -2.31 1.34 -7.15
CA ALA A 116 -2.36 0.45 -6.00
C ALA A 116 -3.35 0.94 -4.93
N GLY A 117 -3.37 2.25 -4.63
CA GLY A 117 -4.35 2.85 -3.74
C GLY A 117 -5.78 2.71 -4.25
N MET A 118 -6.02 2.93 -5.55
CA MET A 118 -7.33 2.74 -6.18
C MET A 118 -7.80 1.28 -6.16
N SER A 119 -6.87 0.35 -6.37
CA SER A 119 -7.12 -1.09 -6.26
C SER A 119 -7.57 -1.45 -4.85
N SER A 120 -6.87 -0.96 -3.82
CA SER A 120 -7.26 -1.17 -2.42
C SER A 120 -8.63 -0.57 -2.09
N ILE A 121 -8.95 0.63 -2.59
CA ILE A 121 -10.30 1.20 -2.47
C ILE A 121 -11.35 0.26 -3.07
N GLY A 122 -11.07 -0.28 -4.27
CA GLY A 122 -11.91 -1.28 -4.91
C GLY A 122 -12.16 -2.48 -3.99
N SER A 123 -11.10 -3.09 -3.45
CA SER A 123 -11.17 -4.25 -2.54
C SER A 123 -12.07 -3.98 -1.34
N GLY A 124 -11.96 -2.80 -0.72
CA GLY A 124 -12.78 -2.42 0.44
C GLY A 124 -14.25 -2.15 0.12
N LEU A 125 -14.57 -1.84 -1.13
CA LEU A 125 -15.95 -1.61 -1.59
C LEU A 125 -16.61 -2.85 -2.17
N THR A 126 -15.85 -3.94 -2.34
CA THR A 126 -16.33 -5.20 -2.91
C THR A 126 -16.12 -6.32 -1.88
N PRO A 127 -17.05 -6.52 -0.92
CA PRO A 127 -16.94 -7.60 0.05
C PRO A 127 -16.68 -8.95 -0.63
N LEU A 128 -15.63 -9.62 -0.18
CA LEU A 128 -15.10 -10.82 -0.80
C LEU A 128 -16.13 -11.97 -0.84
N ASP A 129 -16.91 -12.12 0.25
CA ASP A 129 -17.93 -13.17 0.40
C ASP A 129 -19.15 -12.97 -0.50
N GLN A 130 -19.36 -11.76 -1.02
CA GLN A 130 -20.52 -11.41 -1.85
C GLN A 130 -20.17 -11.38 -3.35
N LEU A 131 -18.97 -10.89 -3.68
CA LEU A 131 -18.55 -10.58 -5.05
C LEU A 131 -17.10 -11.03 -5.28
N LEU A 132 -16.81 -12.32 -5.07
CA LEU A 132 -15.45 -12.89 -5.12
C LEU A 132 -14.68 -12.53 -6.40
N GLU A 133 -15.29 -12.72 -7.57
CA GLU A 133 -14.63 -12.44 -8.87
C GLU A 133 -14.31 -10.94 -9.04
N LEU A 134 -15.26 -10.07 -8.70
CA LEU A 134 -15.05 -8.62 -8.77
C LEU A 134 -13.97 -8.20 -7.77
N HIS A 135 -14.00 -8.72 -6.54
CA HIS A 135 -12.98 -8.47 -5.52
C HIS A 135 -11.59 -8.89 -6.03
N ALA A 136 -11.47 -10.08 -6.61
CA ALA A 136 -10.21 -10.54 -7.20
C ALA A 136 -9.75 -9.62 -8.34
N MET A 137 -10.65 -9.22 -9.24
CA MET A 137 -10.35 -8.33 -10.36
C MET A 137 -9.86 -6.95 -9.88
N VAL A 138 -10.51 -6.34 -8.90
CA VAL A 138 -10.12 -5.01 -8.41
C VAL A 138 -8.89 -5.04 -7.51
N SER A 139 -8.60 -6.16 -6.84
CA SER A 139 -7.45 -6.31 -5.91
C SER A 139 -6.15 -6.68 -6.63
N THR A 140 -6.25 -7.40 -7.76
CA THR A 140 -5.09 -7.90 -8.53
C THR A 140 -4.10 -6.81 -8.94
N PRO A 141 -4.51 -5.61 -9.41
CA PRO A 141 -3.56 -4.55 -9.72
C PRO A 141 -2.74 -4.12 -8.49
N GLY A 142 -3.37 -3.96 -7.33
CA GLY A 142 -2.72 -3.50 -6.10
C GLY A 142 -1.70 -4.48 -5.56
N ILE A 143 -2.01 -5.79 -5.58
CA ILE A 143 -1.13 -6.83 -5.04
C ILE A 143 0.20 -6.93 -5.80
N VAL A 144 0.20 -6.67 -7.12
CA VAL A 144 1.41 -6.69 -7.94
C VAL A 144 2.08 -5.32 -7.99
N LEU A 145 1.30 -4.28 -8.29
CA LEU A 145 1.86 -2.97 -8.63
C LEU A 145 2.38 -2.18 -7.43
N SER A 146 1.94 -2.48 -6.20
CA SER A 146 2.52 -1.90 -4.97
C SER A 146 4.00 -2.29 -4.79
N GLY A 147 4.35 -3.55 -5.08
CA GLY A 147 5.73 -4.02 -5.12
C GLY A 147 6.55 -3.34 -6.21
N VAL A 148 5.99 -3.21 -7.42
CA VAL A 148 6.65 -2.49 -8.52
C VAL A 148 6.84 -1.01 -8.16
N ALA A 149 5.83 -0.36 -7.59
CA ALA A 149 5.91 1.03 -7.12
C ALA A 149 7.01 1.21 -6.07
N THR A 150 7.15 0.25 -5.15
CA THR A 150 8.22 0.19 -4.16
C THR A 150 9.59 0.10 -4.83
N ALA A 151 9.77 -0.80 -5.80
CA ALA A 151 11.03 -0.96 -6.52
C ALA A 151 11.42 0.28 -7.31
N LEU A 152 10.47 0.90 -8.03
CA LEU A 152 10.72 2.13 -8.79
C LEU A 152 11.00 3.33 -7.87
N THR A 153 10.35 3.39 -6.70
CA THR A 153 10.67 4.37 -5.67
C THR A 153 12.12 4.18 -5.22
N GLY A 154 12.52 2.95 -4.86
CA GLY A 154 13.89 2.59 -4.51
C GLY A 154 14.89 2.96 -5.59
N ALA A 155 14.61 2.64 -6.86
CA ALA A 155 15.48 2.97 -7.99
C ALA A 155 15.65 4.49 -8.17
N ALA A 156 14.59 5.27 -7.98
CA ALA A 156 14.67 6.72 -8.03
C ALA A 156 15.57 7.27 -6.91
N LEU A 157 15.40 6.78 -5.67
CA LEU A 157 16.18 7.23 -4.52
C LEU A 157 17.65 6.75 -4.61
N LEU A 158 17.88 5.53 -5.07
CA LEU A 158 19.21 4.96 -5.31
C LEU A 158 20.04 5.80 -6.28
N ARG A 159 19.41 6.23 -7.37
CA ARG A 159 20.08 6.98 -8.45
C ARG A 159 20.29 8.45 -8.15
N SER A 160 19.51 9.04 -7.25
CA SER A 160 19.50 10.50 -7.05
C SER A 160 19.84 10.94 -5.65
N TRP A 161 19.70 10.08 -4.64
CA TRP A 161 19.90 10.43 -3.24
C TRP A 161 21.12 9.73 -2.63
N ALA A 162 21.15 8.40 -2.58
CA ALA A 162 22.27 7.65 -1.98
C ALA A 162 22.23 6.16 -2.33
N GLN A 163 23.40 5.51 -2.29
CA GLN A 163 23.53 4.08 -2.61
C GLN A 163 22.74 3.15 -1.66
N HIS A 164 22.54 3.52 -0.40
CA HIS A 164 21.85 2.67 0.58
C HIS A 164 20.38 2.39 0.25
N TRP A 165 19.76 3.08 -0.72
CA TRP A 165 18.37 2.83 -1.12
C TRP A 165 18.18 1.57 -1.99
N TRP A 166 19.25 0.80 -2.27
CA TRP A 166 19.18 -0.45 -3.05
C TRP A 166 18.22 -1.49 -2.43
N TRP A 167 18.09 -1.53 -1.11
CA TRP A 167 17.23 -2.51 -0.44
C TRP A 167 15.75 -2.32 -0.79
N LEU A 168 15.29 -1.08 -1.09
CA LEU A 168 13.92 -0.83 -1.55
C LEU A 168 13.65 -1.48 -2.91
N VAL A 169 14.68 -1.56 -3.77
CA VAL A 169 14.56 -2.25 -5.06
C VAL A 169 14.33 -3.75 -4.83
N LEU A 170 15.10 -4.36 -3.92
CA LEU A 170 14.94 -5.77 -3.59
C LEU A 170 13.61 -6.07 -2.91
N VAL A 171 13.21 -5.28 -1.90
CA VAL A 171 11.90 -5.43 -1.24
C VAL A 171 10.79 -5.32 -2.27
N GLY A 172 10.82 -4.29 -3.13
CA GLY A 172 9.80 -4.14 -4.16
C GLY A 172 9.76 -5.29 -5.16
N ALA A 173 10.91 -5.85 -5.54
CA ALA A 173 10.98 -7.02 -6.41
C ALA A 173 10.39 -8.27 -5.75
N ILE A 174 10.69 -8.51 -4.46
CA ILE A 174 10.13 -9.62 -3.68
C ILE A 174 8.60 -9.47 -3.56
N ASN A 175 8.11 -8.29 -3.21
CA ASN A 175 6.68 -7.99 -3.14
C ASN A 175 5.98 -8.24 -4.48
N ALA A 176 6.53 -7.72 -5.58
CA ALA A 176 5.94 -7.87 -6.90
C ALA A 176 5.91 -9.34 -7.35
N LEU A 177 6.97 -10.11 -7.03
CA LEU A 177 7.01 -11.54 -7.31
C LEU A 177 5.99 -12.32 -6.48
N ALA A 178 5.82 -11.99 -5.20
CA ALA A 178 4.79 -12.58 -4.35
C ALA A 178 3.38 -12.26 -4.87
N GLY A 179 3.12 -11.01 -5.26
CA GLY A 179 1.86 -10.62 -5.88
C GLY A 179 1.60 -11.36 -7.19
N ALA A 180 2.60 -11.46 -8.07
CA ALA A 180 2.48 -12.20 -9.32
C ALA A 180 2.24 -13.70 -9.07
N LEU A 181 2.89 -14.28 -8.06
CA LEU A 181 2.69 -15.66 -7.66
C LEU A 181 1.24 -15.90 -7.21
N MET A 182 0.67 -14.97 -6.42
CA MET A 182 -0.72 -15.05 -5.98
C MET A 182 -1.72 -14.98 -7.14
N VAL A 183 -1.42 -14.21 -8.19
CA VAL A 183 -2.26 -14.12 -9.39
C VAL A 183 -2.19 -15.40 -10.24
N VAL A 184 -1.01 -16.02 -10.35
CA VAL A 184 -0.78 -17.18 -11.24
C VAL A 184 -1.08 -18.52 -10.57
N ARG A 185 -0.83 -18.65 -9.26
CA ARG A 185 -1.07 -19.87 -8.48
C ARG A 185 -2.26 -19.64 -7.56
N LEU A 186 -3.45 -20.00 -8.04
CA LEU A 186 -4.68 -19.99 -7.24
C LEU A 186 -4.66 -21.01 -6.08
N GLU A 187 -3.68 -21.90 -6.05
CA GLU A 187 -3.51 -22.94 -5.04
C GLU A 187 -2.39 -22.60 -4.09
N VAL A 188 -2.72 -21.97 -2.96
CA VAL A 188 -1.74 -21.92 -1.90
C VAL A 188 -2.42 -22.10 -0.56
N GLN A 189 -2.17 -23.29 -0.01
CA GLN A 189 -1.97 -23.48 1.42
C GLN A 189 -1.22 -22.30 2.07
N TRP A 190 -0.43 -21.49 1.38
CA TRP A 190 0.28 -20.31 1.93
C TRP A 190 -0.27 -18.97 1.43
N GLY A 191 -1.55 -18.90 1.02
CA GLY A 191 -2.14 -17.72 0.39
C GLY A 191 -2.05 -16.48 1.28
N GLY A 192 -2.33 -16.66 2.57
CA GLY A 192 -2.16 -15.63 3.59
C GLY A 192 -0.73 -15.10 3.72
N LEU A 193 0.27 -15.97 3.72
CA LEU A 193 1.67 -15.55 3.80
C LEU A 193 2.11 -14.77 2.55
N ILE A 194 1.76 -15.27 1.37
CA ILE A 194 2.16 -14.66 0.10
C ILE A 194 1.53 -13.28 -0.06
N GLU A 195 0.25 -13.12 0.28
CA GLU A 195 -0.42 -11.82 0.24
C GLU A 195 0.27 -10.81 1.16
N ARG A 196 0.66 -11.22 2.38
CA ARG A 196 1.37 -10.36 3.33
C ARG A 196 2.74 -9.95 2.82
N ILE A 197 3.48 -10.88 2.20
CA ILE A 197 4.76 -10.54 1.55
C ILE A 197 4.53 -9.55 0.41
N ALA A 198 3.46 -9.70 -0.36
CA ALA A 198 3.12 -8.79 -1.45
C ALA A 198 2.76 -7.38 -0.95
N LEU A 199 2.03 -7.27 0.17
CA LEU A 199 1.42 -6.01 0.62
C LEU A 199 2.12 -5.34 1.80
N TRP A 200 2.42 -6.05 2.90
CA TRP A 200 2.90 -5.43 4.15
C TRP A 200 4.12 -4.54 3.97
N PRO A 201 5.17 -4.94 3.24
CA PRO A 201 6.34 -4.10 3.10
C PRO A 201 6.02 -2.77 2.40
N SER A 202 5.05 -2.73 1.49
CA SER A 202 4.66 -1.50 0.79
C SER A 202 4.06 -0.45 1.74
N PHE A 203 3.24 -0.86 2.73
CA PHE A 203 2.74 0.05 3.77
C PHE A 203 3.87 0.63 4.64
N VAL A 204 4.86 -0.19 4.99
CA VAL A 204 6.04 0.25 5.75
C VAL A 204 6.92 1.19 4.91
N VAL A 205 7.12 0.88 3.64
CA VAL A 205 7.92 1.70 2.71
C VAL A 205 7.33 3.10 2.55
N CYS A 206 6.01 3.25 2.48
CA CYS A 206 5.38 4.57 2.48
C CYS A 206 5.87 5.43 3.66
N ALA A 207 5.87 4.88 4.88
CA ALA A 207 6.34 5.59 6.07
C ALA A 207 7.85 5.91 5.98
N VAL A 208 8.68 4.95 5.55
CA VAL A 208 10.13 5.16 5.38
C VAL A 208 10.42 6.30 4.40
N VAL A 209 9.75 6.32 3.25
CA VAL A 209 9.93 7.37 2.24
C VAL A 209 9.40 8.71 2.76
N ALA A 210 8.30 8.73 3.51
CA ALA A 210 7.80 9.95 4.14
C ALA A 210 8.81 10.54 5.13
N VAL A 211 9.40 9.72 6.00
CA VAL A 211 10.48 10.14 6.91
C VAL A 211 11.67 10.71 6.14
N ALA A 212 12.11 10.02 5.09
CA ALA A 212 13.22 10.49 4.26
C ALA A 212 12.90 11.81 3.55
N VAL A 213 11.68 11.96 3.01
CA VAL A 213 11.22 13.22 2.43
C VAL A 213 11.21 14.31 3.49
N LEU A 214 10.74 14.08 4.72
CA LEU A 214 10.72 15.09 5.80
C LEU A 214 12.14 15.46 6.27
N GLY A 215 13.06 14.51 6.34
CA GLY A 215 14.45 14.72 6.77
C GLY A 215 15.30 15.50 5.77
N ARG A 216 14.94 15.50 4.48
CA ARG A 216 15.68 16.29 3.48
C ARG A 216 15.39 17.77 3.62
N ARG A 217 16.43 18.56 3.95
CA ARG A 217 16.36 20.02 3.85
C ARG A 217 16.04 20.39 2.41
N SER A 218 15.05 21.27 2.19
CA SER A 218 14.80 21.84 0.87
C SER A 218 16.09 22.55 0.43
N ALA A 219 16.77 22.05 -0.60
CA ALA A 219 17.87 22.79 -1.23
C ALA A 219 17.28 24.11 -1.77
N GLY A 220 17.46 25.19 -1.01
CA GLY A 220 16.72 26.43 -1.21
C GLY A 220 17.04 27.48 -0.15
N ALA A 221 18.33 27.63 0.17
CA ALA A 221 18.89 28.92 0.54
C ALA A 221 19.99 29.17 -0.48
N LEU A 222 19.80 30.17 -1.35
CA LEU A 222 20.84 30.65 -2.27
C LEU A 222 22.08 31.01 -1.45
N PRO A 223 23.31 30.71 -1.91
CA PRO A 223 24.47 31.44 -1.45
C PRO A 223 24.23 32.91 -1.79
N THR A 224 24.09 33.76 -0.78
CA THR A 224 24.31 35.19 -0.97
C THR A 224 25.75 35.36 -1.40
N ALA A 225 25.93 36.00 -2.56
CA ALA A 225 27.22 36.40 -3.10
C ALA A 225 28.03 37.23 -2.09
#